data_AF-A0A087D261-F1
#
_entry.id   AF-A0A087D261-F1
#
_cell.length_a   1.000
_cell.length_b   1.000
_cell.length_c   1.000
_cell.angle_alpha   90.00
_cell.angle_beta   90.00
_cell.angle_gamma   90.00
#
_symmetry.space_group_name_H-M   'P 1'
#
loop_
_entity.id
_entity.type
_entity.pdbx_description
1 polymer ?
#
loop_
_entity_poly.entity_id
_entity_poly.type
_entity_poly.pdbx_seq_one_letter_code
_entity_poly.pdbx_strand_id
1 'polypeptide(L)'
;MSSIWLGNIRNVYLNSFCFGYRQDGSFDPLYLAYVLRSQPVRKQIELLAQGISRFNISKNKVMDVEVPEPSLTEQRRIGAFFDRLDSLITLHQRKYCGVASWMLGVALVRLGSESDGAFGEAERVLQHGIGFRG
;
A
#
# COMPACT_ATOMS: atom_id res chain seq x y z
N MET A 1 -0.30 3.33 8.74
CA MET A 1 -0.26 4.19 7.53
C MET A 1 -1.22 5.36 7.70
N SER A 2 -0.86 6.57 7.24
CA SER A 2 -1.81 7.69 7.12
C SER A 2 -2.31 7.76 5.68
N SER A 3 -3.48 8.36 5.46
CA SER A 3 -4.04 8.66 4.14
C SER A 3 -4.64 10.06 4.14
N ILE A 4 -4.72 10.64 2.96
CA ILE A 4 -5.29 11.97 2.74
C ILE A 4 -6.59 11.84 1.95
N TRP A 5 -7.59 12.58 2.37
CA TRP A 5 -8.87 12.70 1.67
C TRP A 5 -9.19 14.18 1.47
N LEU A 6 -9.16 14.63 0.21
CA LEU A 6 -9.40 16.03 -0.16
C LEU A 6 -10.88 16.33 -0.43
N GLY A 7 -11.74 15.31 -0.50
CA GLY A 7 -13.17 15.48 -0.79
C GLY A 7 -13.95 15.99 0.42
N ASN A 8 -15.03 16.73 0.18
CA ASN A 8 -15.97 17.15 1.22
C ASN A 8 -17.31 16.42 1.05
N ILE A 9 -17.45 15.28 1.72
CA ILE A 9 -18.69 14.48 1.73
C ILE A 9 -19.28 14.51 3.14
N ARG A 10 -20.60 14.62 3.24
CA ARG A 10 -21.32 14.49 4.51
C ARG A 10 -21.43 13.01 4.89
N ASN A 11 -21.35 12.69 6.19
CA ASN A 11 -21.45 11.32 6.71
C ASN A 11 -20.38 10.34 6.18
N VAL A 12 -19.10 10.73 6.25
CA VAL A 12 -17.99 9.81 5.94
C VAL A 12 -17.93 8.70 6.99
N TYR A 13 -18.05 7.45 6.53
CA TYR A 13 -17.83 6.27 7.36
C TYR A 13 -16.34 5.92 7.41
N LEU A 14 -15.83 5.73 8.62
CA LEU A 14 -14.50 5.15 8.87
C LEU A 14 -14.69 3.88 9.70
N ASN A 15 -13.91 2.85 9.40
CA ASN A 15 -13.92 1.62 10.19
C ASN A 15 -13.43 1.89 11.63
N SER A 16 -13.65 0.94 12.53
CA SER A 16 -13.30 1.05 13.96
C SER A 16 -11.79 1.20 14.24
N PHE A 17 -10.93 0.90 13.26
CA PHE A 17 -9.47 1.03 13.38
C PHE A 17 -8.94 2.35 12.82
N CYS A 18 -9.82 3.20 12.29
CA CYS A 18 -9.47 4.48 11.68
C CYS A 18 -10.19 5.61 12.40
N PHE A 19 -9.52 6.74 12.51
CA PHE A 19 -10.14 8.01 12.86
C PHE A 19 -9.67 9.08 11.88
N GLY A 20 -10.56 10.04 11.61
CA GLY A 20 -10.27 11.18 10.77
C GLY A 20 -9.79 12.35 11.62
N TYR A 21 -8.77 13.06 11.12
CA TYR A 21 -8.37 14.36 11.62
C TYR A 21 -8.65 15.39 10.52
N ARG A 22 -9.39 16.45 10.87
CA ARG A 22 -9.65 17.58 9.98
C ARG A 22 -8.85 18.76 10.51
N GLN A 23 -7.82 19.15 9.77
CA GLN A 23 -7.01 20.30 10.10
C GLN A 23 -7.75 21.63 9.83
N ASP A 24 -7.29 22.69 10.48
CA ASP A 24 -7.78 24.07 10.36
C ASP A 24 -7.17 24.86 9.20
N GLY A 25 -6.20 24.27 8.48
CA GLY A 25 -5.49 24.90 7.35
C GLY A 25 -4.08 25.40 7.69
N SER A 26 -3.62 25.16 8.92
CA SER A 26 -2.22 25.37 9.33
C SER A 26 -1.20 24.59 8.49
N PHE A 27 -1.60 23.43 7.94
CA PHE A 27 -0.73 22.60 7.12
C PHE A 27 -1.17 22.49 5.67
N ASP A 28 -0.19 22.39 4.76
CA ASP A 28 -0.46 21.85 3.43
C ASP A 28 -0.85 20.36 3.57
N PRO A 29 -1.95 19.91 2.93
CA PRO A 29 -2.44 18.54 3.09
C PRO A 29 -1.42 17.47 2.64
N LEU A 30 -0.71 17.69 1.52
CA LEU A 30 0.28 16.73 1.02
C LEU A 30 1.47 16.67 1.96
N TYR A 31 1.97 17.83 2.39
CA TYR A 31 3.03 17.90 3.39
C TYR A 31 2.69 17.12 4.66
N LEU A 32 1.52 17.39 5.25
CA LEU A 32 1.08 16.70 6.47
C LEU A 32 0.99 15.18 6.26
N ALA A 33 0.49 14.74 5.11
CA ALA A 33 0.44 13.33 4.77
C ALA A 33 1.84 12.68 4.76
N TYR A 34 2.86 13.35 4.21
CA TYR A 34 4.24 12.88 4.20
C TYR A 34 4.89 12.92 5.58
N VAL A 35 4.72 14.02 6.32
CA VAL A 35 5.27 14.18 7.68
C VAL A 35 4.75 13.11 8.63
N LEU A 36 3.46 12.80 8.59
CA LEU A 36 2.86 11.72 9.40
C LEU A 36 3.39 10.31 9.05
N ARG A 37 4.07 10.17 7.91
CA ARG A 37 4.75 8.92 7.52
C ARG A 37 6.25 8.95 7.80
N SER A 38 6.82 10.10 8.12
CA SER A 38 8.24 10.24 8.43
C SER A 38 8.62 9.44 9.67
N GLN A 39 9.86 8.95 9.70
CA GLN A 39 10.36 8.12 10.79
C GLN A 39 10.27 8.79 12.17
N PRO A 40 10.62 10.08 12.35
CA PRO A 40 10.56 10.71 13.66
C PRO A 40 9.14 10.74 14.23
N VAL A 41 8.16 11.11 13.39
CA VAL A 41 6.75 11.18 13.77
C VAL A 41 6.18 9.78 14.01
N ARG A 42 6.54 8.81 13.16
CA ARG A 42 6.16 7.39 13.35
C ARG A 42 6.66 6.86 14.69
N LYS A 43 7.90 7.17 15.06
CA LYS A 43 8.48 6.76 16.33
C LYS A 43 7.73 7.36 17.52
N GLN A 44 7.32 8.63 17.44
CA GLN A 44 6.47 9.23 18.48
C GLN A 44 5.12 8.49 18.60
N ILE A 45 4.46 8.21 17.48
CA ILE A 45 3.20 7.47 17.45
C ILE A 45 3.37 6.08 18.06
N GLU A 46 4.46 5.38 17.74
CA GLU A 46 4.77 4.06 18.30
C GLU A 46 4.97 4.11 19.82
N LEU A 47 5.64 5.14 20.34
CA LEU A 47 5.84 5.34 21.78
C LEU A 47 4.53 5.67 22.53
N LEU A 48 3.61 6.38 21.86
CA LEU A 48 2.31 6.74 22.42
C LEU A 48 1.26 5.64 22.28
N ALA A 49 1.50 4.66 21.40
CA ALA A 49 0.62 3.52 21.22
C ALA A 49 0.69 2.56 22.42
N GLN A 50 -0.46 2.00 22.78
CA GLN A 50 -0.64 1.12 23.93
C GLN A 50 -1.04 -0.28 23.48
N GLY A 51 -0.62 -1.30 24.23
CA GLY A 51 -1.00 -2.71 24.00
C GLY A 51 0.21 -3.64 23.96
N ILE A 52 -0.02 -4.93 24.16
CA ILE A 52 1.04 -5.96 24.21
C ILE A 52 1.10 -6.74 22.89
N SER A 53 -0.02 -7.32 22.46
CA SER A 53 -0.12 -8.07 21.20
C SER A 53 -0.57 -7.20 20.02
N ARG A 54 -1.37 -6.15 20.30
CA ARG A 54 -1.86 -5.20 19.30
C ARG A 54 -1.69 -3.79 19.83
N PHE A 55 -0.82 -3.01 19.19
CA PHE A 55 -0.64 -1.61 19.51
C PHE A 55 -1.78 -0.79 18.93
N ASN A 56 -2.42 0.04 19.76
CA ASN A 56 -3.43 0.99 19.35
C ASN A 56 -3.17 2.36 19.97
N ILE A 57 -3.52 3.43 19.28
CA ILE A 57 -3.36 4.80 19.78
C ILE A 57 -4.72 5.49 19.83
N SER A 58 -5.02 6.16 20.95
CA SER A 58 -6.28 6.88 21.11
C SER A 58 -6.24 8.23 20.38
N LYS A 59 -7.41 8.77 20.04
CA LYS A 59 -7.52 10.08 19.39
C LYS A 59 -6.81 11.19 20.17
N ASN A 60 -6.98 11.20 21.49
CA ASN A 60 -6.36 12.21 22.35
C ASN A 60 -4.83 12.09 22.32
N LYS A 61 -4.29 10.86 22.35
CA LYS A 61 -2.84 10.63 22.27
C LYS A 61 -2.24 11.00 20.93
N VAL A 62 -3.00 10.93 19.85
CA VAL A 62 -2.53 11.38 18.53
C VAL A 62 -2.38 12.90 18.50
N MET A 63 -3.19 13.64 19.26
CA MET A 63 -3.06 15.10 19.37
C MET A 63 -1.82 15.52 20.16
N ASP A 64 -1.20 14.62 20.92
CA ASP A 64 0.05 14.85 21.64
C ASP A 64 1.29 14.69 20.71
N VAL A 65 1.11 14.30 19.45
CA VAL A 65 2.21 14.10 18.49
C VAL A 65 2.71 15.44 17.96
N GLU A 66 4.00 15.69 18.12
CA GLU A 66 4.64 16.90 17.61
C GLU A 66 5.08 16.73 16.15
N VAL A 67 4.68 17.67 15.31
CA VAL A 67 5.02 17.71 13.88
C VAL A 67 5.74 19.01 13.53
N PRO A 68 6.77 18.99 12.66
CA PRO A 68 7.42 20.22 12.22
C PRO A 68 6.46 21.09 11.41
N GLU A 69 6.37 22.37 11.76
CA GLU A 69 5.51 23.37 11.12
C GLU A 69 6.36 24.49 10.48
N PRO A 70 6.99 24.23 9.31
CA PRO A 70 7.66 25.28 8.54
C PRO A 70 6.62 26.16 7.84
N SER A 71 7.09 27.21 7.14
CA SER A 71 6.19 28.10 6.39
C SER A 71 5.32 27.34 5.37
N LEU A 72 4.07 27.78 5.15
CA LEU A 72 3.17 27.16 4.16
C LEU A 72 3.79 27.04 2.76
N THR A 73 4.61 28.02 2.36
CA THR A 73 5.34 27.97 1.08
C THR A 73 6.32 26.80 1.03
N GLU A 74 7.06 26.58 2.11
CA GLU A 74 8.00 25.46 2.22
C GLU A 74 7.26 24.12 2.29
N GLN A 75 6.17 24.04 3.07
CA GLN A 75 5.33 22.85 3.14
C GLN A 75 4.84 22.42 1.75
N ARG A 76 4.29 23.35 0.95
CA ARG A 76 3.86 23.08 -0.43
C ARG A 76 4.98 22.56 -1.32
N ARG A 77 6.18 23.14 -1.21
CA ARG A 77 7.35 22.70 -1.98
C ARG A 77 7.76 21.28 -1.61
N ILE A 78 7.80 20.96 -0.32
CA ILE A 78 8.14 19.62 0.18
C ILE A 78 7.07 18.61 -0.24
N GLY A 79 5.79 18.93 -0.05
CA GLY A 79 4.67 18.08 -0.43
C GLY A 79 4.67 17.74 -1.92
N ALA A 80 4.83 18.74 -2.79
CA ALA A 80 4.90 18.55 -4.23
C ALA A 80 6.13 17.75 -4.68
N PHE A 81 7.27 17.92 -3.99
CA PHE A 81 8.47 17.16 -4.29
C PHE A 81 8.28 15.65 -4.05
N PHE A 82 7.75 15.27 -2.89
CA PHE A 82 7.51 13.86 -2.58
C PHE A 82 6.38 13.25 -3.41
N ASP A 83 5.31 14.01 -3.70
CA ASP A 83 4.24 13.57 -4.59
C ASP A 83 4.76 13.25 -6.01
N ARG A 84 5.66 14.09 -6.52
CA ARG A 84 6.34 13.83 -7.79
C ARG A 84 7.22 12.58 -7.73
N LEU A 85 7.96 12.38 -6.64
CA LEU A 85 8.78 11.18 -6.46
C LEU A 85 7.93 9.91 -6.42
N ASP A 86 6.83 9.90 -5.66
CA ASP A 86 5.92 8.76 -5.59
C ASP A 86 5.28 8.46 -6.95
N SER A 87 4.90 9.51 -7.69
CA SER A 87 4.38 9.37 -9.06
C SER A 87 5.42 8.74 -10.00
N LEU A 88 6.69 9.15 -9.90
CA LEU A 88 7.78 8.56 -10.67
C LEU A 88 8.03 7.11 -10.28
N ILE A 89 8.09 6.79 -8.99
CA ILE A 89 8.28 5.42 -8.50
C ILE A 89 7.13 4.53 -8.98
N THR A 90 5.89 4.99 -8.83
CA THR A 90 4.68 4.27 -9.28
C THR A 90 4.73 4.01 -10.79
N LEU A 91 5.15 5.00 -11.58
CA LEU A 91 5.30 4.85 -13.03
C LEU A 91 6.34 3.77 -13.38
N HIS A 92 7.50 3.77 -12.72
CA HIS A 92 8.53 2.77 -12.97
C HIS A 92 8.08 1.37 -12.53
N GLN A 93 7.45 1.24 -11.36
CA GLN A 93 6.90 -0.03 -10.88
C GLN A 93 5.88 -0.63 -11.84
N ARG A 94 4.97 0.19 -12.40
CA ARG A 94 4.01 -0.27 -13.42
C ARG A 94 4.69 -0.80 -14.67
N LYS A 95 5.76 -0.14 -15.13
CA LYS A 95 6.56 -0.62 -16.26
C LYS A 95 7.20 -1.98 -15.96
N TYR A 96 7.83 -2.15 -14.80
CA TYR A 96 8.41 -3.43 -14.38
C TYR A 96 7.36 -4.54 -14.26
N CYS A 97 6.23 -4.27 -13.62
CA CYS A 97 5.13 -5.25 -13.50
C CYS A 97 4.58 -5.65 -14.87
N GLY A 98 4.43 -4.71 -15.80
CA GLY A 98 3.97 -5.00 -17.17
C GLY A 98 4.92 -5.93 -17.91
N VAL A 99 6.23 -5.68 -17.83
CA VAL A 99 7.24 -6.53 -18.45
C VAL A 99 7.25 -7.93 -17.83
N ALA A 100 7.21 -8.03 -16.49
CA ALA A 100 7.17 -9.33 -15.81
C ALA A 100 5.91 -10.14 -16.18
N SER A 101 4.75 -9.49 -16.22
CA SER A 101 3.50 -10.13 -16.65
C SER A 101 3.55 -10.60 -18.10
N TRP A 102 4.17 -9.82 -18.99
CA TRP A 102 4.33 -10.20 -20.39
C TRP A 102 5.28 -11.40 -20.54
N MET A 103 6.40 -11.41 -19.84
CA MET A 103 7.35 -12.53 -19.85
C MET A 103 6.73 -13.83 -19.34
N LEU A 104 5.92 -13.76 -18.27
CA LEU A 104 5.16 -14.92 -17.77
C LEU A 104 4.17 -15.44 -18.82
N GLY A 105 3.47 -14.53 -19.52
CA GLY A 105 2.58 -14.92 -20.61
C GLY A 105 3.30 -15.63 -21.76
N VAL A 106 4.45 -15.10 -22.19
CA VAL A 106 5.28 -15.73 -23.24
C VAL A 106 5.78 -17.11 -22.79
N ALA A 107 6.26 -17.24 -21.55
CA ALA A 107 6.72 -18.51 -21.01
C ALA A 107 5.59 -19.56 -20.96
N LEU A 108 4.38 -19.17 -20.53
CA LEU A 108 3.22 -20.06 -20.50
C LEU A 108 2.80 -20.52 -21.90
N VAL A 109 2.80 -19.63 -22.91
CA VAL A 109 2.53 -20.01 -24.30
C VAL A 109 3.59 -20.97 -24.83
N ARG A 110 4.87 -20.74 -24.51
CA ARG A 110 5.99 -21.60 -24.91
C ARG A 110 5.85 -23.01 -24.34
N LEU A 111 5.59 -23.11 -23.03
CA LEU A 111 5.37 -24.37 -22.33
C LEU A 111 4.12 -25.10 -22.84
N GLY A 112 3.05 -24.36 -23.18
CA GLY A 112 1.87 -24.91 -23.83
C GLY A 112 2.16 -25.48 -25.22
N SER A 113 2.96 -24.77 -26.04
CA SER A 113 3.35 -25.22 -27.39
C SER A 113 4.32 -26.41 -27.41
N GLU A 114 5.09 -26.61 -26.33
CA GLU A 114 5.98 -27.77 -26.17
C GLU A 114 5.23 -28.98 -25.56
N SER A 115 4.02 -28.77 -25.02
CA SER A 115 3.23 -29.81 -24.35
C SER A 115 2.35 -30.66 -25.27
N ASP A 116 2.28 -30.36 -26.58
CA ASP A 116 1.58 -31.21 -27.57
C ASP A 116 2.18 -32.63 -27.66
N GLY A 117 3.38 -32.87 -27.13
CA GLY A 117 3.98 -34.20 -26.97
C GLY A 117 3.98 -34.76 -25.54
N ALA A 118 4.01 -33.90 -24.51
CA ALA A 118 4.27 -34.31 -23.12
C ALA A 118 3.00 -34.41 -22.25
N PHE A 119 1.91 -33.72 -22.62
CA PHE A 119 0.67 -33.75 -21.82
C PHE A 119 -0.14 -35.04 -22.03
N GLY A 120 0.03 -35.69 -23.19
CA GLY A 120 -0.63 -36.97 -23.52
C GLY A 120 -0.16 -38.17 -22.70
N GLU A 121 1.05 -38.11 -22.11
CA GLU A 121 1.53 -39.15 -21.18
C GLU A 121 1.07 -38.88 -19.74
N ALA A 122 0.99 -37.61 -19.31
CA ALA A 122 0.50 -37.26 -17.98
C ALA A 122 -1.00 -37.61 -17.79
N GLU A 123 -1.81 -37.46 -18.84
CA GLU A 123 -3.24 -37.80 -18.81
C GLU A 123 -3.48 -39.33 -18.78
N ARG A 124 -2.61 -40.13 -19.44
CA ARG A 124 -2.66 -41.61 -19.36
C ARG A 124 -2.31 -42.13 -17.97
N VAL A 125 -1.32 -41.53 -17.32
CA VAL A 125 -0.89 -41.93 -15.96
C VAL A 125 -1.97 -41.62 -14.92
N LEU A 126 -2.75 -40.55 -15.10
CA LEU A 126 -3.87 -40.21 -14.21
C LEU A 126 -5.12 -41.07 -14.46
N GLN A 127 -5.40 -41.49 -15.70
CA GLN A 127 -6.54 -42.38 -15.99
C GLN A 127 -6.30 -43.85 -15.58
N HIS A 128 -5.05 -44.32 -15.52
CA HIS A 128 -4.72 -45.71 -15.18
C HIS A 128 -4.12 -45.90 -13.77
N GLY A 129 -3.90 -44.82 -13.03
CA GLY A 129 -3.06 -44.82 -11.82
C GLY A 129 -3.75 -44.88 -10.47
N ILE A 130 -5.09 -44.86 -10.36
CA ILE A 130 -5.76 -44.98 -9.05
C ILE A 130 -7.05 -45.82 -9.17
N GLY A 131 -6.88 -47.14 -9.21
CA GLY A 131 -7.96 -48.06 -8.85
C GLY A 131 -8.08 -48.15 -7.33
N PHE A 132 -8.94 -47.33 -6.72
CA PHE A 132 -9.46 -47.64 -5.39
C PHE A 132 -10.51 -48.75 -5.56
N ARG A 133 -10.12 -50.00 -5.25
CA ARG A 133 -11.09 -51.05 -4.91
C ARG A 133 -11.80 -50.63 -3.62
N GLY A 134 -13.13 -50.75 -3.63
CA GLY A 134 -14.00 -50.54 -2.47
C GLY A 134 -13.93 -51.66 -1.45
#